data_AF-A0A662BIC4-F1
#
_entry.id   AF-A0A662BIC4-F1
#
_cell.length_a   1.000
_cell.length_b   1.000
_cell.length_c   1.000
_cell.angle_alpha   90.00
_cell.angle_beta   90.00
_cell.angle_gamma   90.00
#
_symmetry.space_group_name_H-M   'P 1'
#
loop_
_entity.id
_entity.type
_entity.pdbx_description
1 polymer ?
#
loop_
_entity_poly.entity_id
_entity_poly.type
_entity_poly.pdbx_seq_one_letter_code
_entity_poly.pdbx_strand_id
1 'polypeptide(L)' 'PSSEMDLYNNNVGVKIVKKYPDQSKFEIILTVIDEVKSGSMKILKKDCQGNFLTCAGEIIPKDVLKGKWENKKCLVDSND' A
#
# COMPACT_ATOMS: atom_id res chain seq x y z
N PRO A 1 -6.37 -8.63 -2.41
CA PRO A 1 -5.47 -7.72 -1.64
C PRO A 1 -4.58 -6.80 -2.48
N SER A 2 -3.70 -7.32 -3.36
CA SER A 2 -2.75 -6.46 -4.10
C SER A 2 -3.45 -5.50 -5.07
N SER A 3 -4.42 -5.98 -5.87
CA SER A 3 -5.19 -5.11 -6.75
C SER A 3 -6.06 -4.08 -6.00
N GLU A 4 -6.53 -4.43 -4.79
CA GLU A 4 -7.26 -3.50 -3.92
C GLU A 4 -6.34 -2.40 -3.38
N MET A 5 -5.11 -2.75 -2.99
CA MET A 5 -4.06 -1.79 -2.60
C MET A 5 -3.79 -0.81 -3.74
N ASP A 6 -3.56 -1.32 -4.95
CA ASP A 6 -3.27 -0.51 -6.12
C ASP A 6 -4.44 0.43 -6.45
N LEU A 7 -5.67 -0.09 -6.46
CA LEU A 7 -6.87 0.72 -6.71
C LEU A 7 -7.04 1.83 -5.66
N TYR A 8 -6.87 1.50 -4.38
CA TYR A 8 -6.96 2.48 -3.30
C TYR A 8 -5.87 3.55 -3.42
N ASN A 9 -4.61 3.16 -3.55
CA ASN A 9 -3.47 4.08 -3.62
C ASN A 9 -3.53 4.96 -4.88
N ASN A 10 -3.99 4.42 -6.01
CA ASN A 10 -4.22 5.20 -7.23
C ASN A 10 -5.32 6.26 -7.03
N ASN A 11 -6.40 5.92 -6.32
CA ASN A 11 -7.45 6.88 -6.00
C ASN A 11 -6.95 8.00 -5.08
N VAL A 12 -6.10 7.68 -4.09
CA VAL A 12 -5.45 8.70 -3.26
C VAL A 12 -4.55 9.60 -4.10
N GLY A 13 -3.71 9.03 -4.96
CA GLY A 13 -2.85 9.79 -5.88
C GLY A 13 -3.63 10.75 -6.79
N VAL A 14 -4.74 10.30 -7.36
CA VAL A 14 -5.64 11.15 -8.16
C VAL A 14 -6.23 12.30 -7.33
N LYS A 15 -6.59 12.06 -6.07
CA LYS A 15 -7.11 13.11 -5.18
C LYS A 15 -6.06 14.17 -4.85
N ILE A 16 -4.80 13.77 -4.63
CA ILE A 16 -3.69 14.70 -4.35
C ILE A 16 -3.52 15.69 -5.51
N VAL A 17 -3.36 15.18 -6.74
CA VAL A 17 -3.12 16.04 -7.91
C VAL A 17 -4.34 16.90 -8.28
N LYS A 18 -5.57 16.42 -8.03
CA LYS A 18 -6.78 17.23 -8.22
C LYS A 18 -6.91 18.35 -7.18
N LYS A 19 -6.44 18.13 -5.96
CA LYS A 19 -6.50 19.11 -4.87
C LYS A 19 -5.46 20.22 -5.06
N TYR A 20 -4.31 19.90 -5.68
CA TYR A 20 -3.19 20.80 -5.85
C TYR A 20 -2.70 20.83 -7.31
N PRO A 21 -3.47 21.39 -8.25
CA PRO A 21 -3.18 21.31 -9.68
C PRO A 21 -1.90 22.04 -10.11
N ASP A 22 -1.47 23.06 -9.37
CA ASP A 22 -0.30 23.90 -9.69
C ASP A 22 0.98 23.49 -8.95
N GLN A 23 0.93 22.43 -8.12
CA GLN A 23 2.11 21.96 -7.40
C GLN A 23 3.17 21.40 -8.36
N SER A 24 4.42 21.73 -8.07
CA SER A 24 5.55 21.11 -8.72
C SER A 24 5.60 19.62 -8.40
N LYS A 25 6.29 18.86 -9.27
CA LYS A 25 6.56 17.43 -9.04
C LYS A 25 7.19 17.18 -7.66
N PHE A 26 8.07 18.07 -7.20
CA PHE A 26 8.74 17.93 -5.90
C PHE A 26 7.76 18.04 -4.74
N GLU A 27 6.85 19.01 -4.77
CA GLU A 27 5.81 19.19 -3.74
C GLU A 27 4.81 18.03 -3.71
N ILE A 28 4.46 17.49 -4.88
CA ILE A 28 3.62 16.27 -4.97
C ILE A 28 4.35 15.08 -4.34
N ILE A 29 5.65 14.91 -4.60
CA ILE A 29 6.45 13.83 -3.97
C ILE A 29 6.44 13.96 -2.46
N LEU A 30 6.65 15.17 -1.91
CA LEU A 30 6.59 15.41 -0.47
C LEU A 30 5.21 15.08 0.10
N THR A 31 4.14 15.50 -0.58
CA THR A 31 2.76 15.20 -0.15
C THR A 31 2.51 13.69 -0.11
N VAL A 32 2.94 12.95 -1.14
CA VAL A 32 2.80 11.49 -1.15
C VAL A 32 3.61 10.83 -0.02
N ILE A 33 4.81 11.33 0.28
CA ILE A 33 5.61 10.84 1.42
C ILE A 33 4.85 11.03 2.73
N ASP A 34 4.21 12.19 2.92
CA ASP A 34 3.44 12.48 4.13
C ASP A 34 2.20 11.58 4.25
N GLU A 35 1.47 11.33 3.15
CA GLU A 35 0.32 10.40 3.13
C GLU A 35 0.73 8.94 3.43
N VAL A 36 1.93 8.52 3.00
CA VAL A 36 2.48 7.21 3.39
C VAL A 36 2.79 7.18 4.89
N LYS A 37 3.45 8.21 5.41
CA LYS A 37 3.84 8.28 6.84
C LYS A 37 2.64 8.43 7.79
N SER A 38 1.57 9.09 7.35
CA SER A 38 0.36 9.29 8.16
C SER A 38 -0.53 8.05 8.25
N GLY A 39 -0.30 7.03 7.43
CA GLY A 39 -1.16 5.86 7.32
C GLY A 39 -2.32 6.02 6.34
N SER A 40 -2.37 7.12 5.58
CA SER A 40 -3.46 7.37 4.62
C SER A 40 -3.43 6.44 3.41
N MET A 41 -2.28 5.81 3.14
CA MET A 41 -2.07 4.84 2.06
C MET A 41 -2.24 3.41 2.57
N LYS A 42 -2.39 2.44 1.66
CA LYS A 42 -2.43 1.01 2.00
C LYS A 42 -1.15 0.30 1.62
N ILE A 43 -0.74 -0.66 2.44
CA ILE A 43 0.38 -1.56 2.19
C ILE A 43 0.00 -3.02 2.47
N LEU A 44 0.79 -3.95 1.95
CA LEU A 44 0.65 -5.37 2.28
C LEU A 44 1.50 -5.66 3.53
N LYS A 45 0.85 -6.19 4.58
CA LYS A 45 1.51 -6.50 5.86
C LYS A 45 2.65 -7.48 5.65
N LYS A 46 3.83 -7.15 6.22
CA LYS A 46 5.03 -7.98 6.16
C LYS A 46 5.73 -8.02 7.52
N ASP A 47 6.50 -9.08 7.76
CA ASP A 47 7.46 -9.09 8.86
C ASP A 47 8.74 -8.31 8.51
N CYS A 48 9.64 -8.19 9.48
CA CYS A 48 10.93 -7.51 9.32
C CYS A 48 11.88 -8.20 8.32
N GLN A 49 11.60 -9.45 7.95
CA GLN A 49 12.34 -10.20 6.94
C GLN A 49 11.72 -10.06 5.54
N GLY A 50 10.59 -9.35 5.42
CA GLY A 50 9.88 -9.11 4.18
C GLY A 50 8.92 -10.23 3.77
N ASN A 51 8.62 -11.20 4.64
CA ASN A 51 7.61 -12.22 4.38
C ASN A 51 6.21 -11.62 4.49
N PHE A 52 5.30 -11.98 3.58
CA PHE A 52 3.91 -11.55 3.65
C PHE A 52 3.17 -12.21 4.80
N LEU A 53 2.32 -11.46 5.49
CA LEU A 53 1.52 -11.95 6.61
C LEU A 53 0.02 -11.99 6.27
N THR A 54 -0.70 -12.92 6.89
CA THR A 54 -2.16 -12.89 6.98
C THR A 54 -2.61 -11.77 7.93
N CYS A 55 -3.91 -11.47 7.97
CA CYS A 55 -4.43 -10.47 8.91
C CYS A 55 -4.37 -10.93 10.38
N ALA A 56 -4.13 -12.22 10.62
CA ALA A 56 -3.84 -12.77 11.94
C ALA A 56 -2.34 -12.70 12.30
N GLY A 57 -1.47 -12.21 11.40
CA GLY A 57 -0.02 -12.11 11.63
C GLY A 57 0.77 -13.38 11.28
N GLU A 58 0.16 -14.37 10.64
CA GLU A 58 0.81 -15.62 10.26
C GLU A 58 1.60 -15.46 8.95
N ILE A 59 2.78 -16.06 8.85
CA ILE A 59 3.58 -16.06 7.62
C ILE A 59 2.85 -16.83 6.52
N ILE A 60 2.77 -16.21 5.34
CA ILE A 60 2.24 -16.86 4.14
C ILE A 60 3.40 -17.51 3.37
N PRO A 61 3.39 -18.84 3.19
CA PRO A 61 4.42 -19.53 2.41
C PRO A 61 4.54 -18.98 0.98
N LYS A 62 5.76 -18.86 0.44
CA LYS A 62 5.99 -18.24 -0.88
C LYS A 62 5.39 -19.06 -2.03
N ASP A 63 5.37 -20.37 -1.89
CA ASP A 63 4.80 -21.33 -2.84
C ASP A 63 3.29 -21.12 -3.01
N VAL A 64 2.55 -20.79 -1.94
CA VAL A 64 1.10 -20.54 -2.05
C VAL A 64 0.78 -19.20 -2.72
N LEU A 65 1.76 -18.30 -2.84
CA LEU A 65 1.62 -17.02 -3.54
C LEU A 65 1.94 -17.11 -5.03
N LYS A 66 2.73 -18.10 -5.46
CA LYS A 66 3.24 -18.18 -6.83
C LYS A 66 2.12 -18.46 -7.81
N GLY A 67 1.92 -17.56 -8.77
CA GLY A 67 0.88 -17.70 -9.80
C GLY A 67 -0.55 -17.51 -9.28
N LYS A 68 -0.74 -17.00 -8.05
CA LYS A 68 -2.07 -16.78 -7.46
C LYS A 68 -2.37 -15.30 -7.26
N TRP A 69 -3.40 -14.83 -7.96
CA TRP A 69 -3.97 -13.50 -7.78
C TRP A 69 -4.71 -13.39 -6.44
N GLU A 70 -5.58 -14.37 -6.16
CA GLU A 70 -6.28 -14.49 -4.89
C GLU A 70 -5.40 -15.19 -3.84
N ASN A 71 -5.18 -14.51 -2.72
CA ASN A 71 -4.35 -14.98 -1.63
C ASN A 71 -4.76 -14.29 -0.32
N LYS A 72 -4.19 -14.74 0.78
CA LYS A 72 -4.51 -14.26 2.14
C LYS A 72 -3.63 -13.10 2.62
N LYS A 73 -2.91 -12.41 1.72
CA LYS A 73 -2.10 -11.24 2.12
C LYS A 73 -2.99 -10.22 2.81
N CYS A 74 -2.56 -9.72 3.97
CA CYS A 74 -3.31 -8.68 4.64
C CYS A 74 -3.03 -7.30 4.04
N LEU A 75 -4.09 -6.51 3.88
CA LEU A 75 -4.02 -5.11 3.54
C LEU A 75 -4.17 -4.28 4.82
N VAL A 76 -3.21 -3.41 5.09
CA VAL A 76 -3.15 -2.56 6.29
C VAL A 76 -2.84 -1.12 5.91
N ASP A 77 -2.99 -0.20 6.87
CA ASP A 77 -2.58 1.20 6.71
C ASP A 77 -1.05 1.29 6.59
N SER A 78 -0.54 2.29 5.89
CA SER A 78 0.90 2.43 5.59
C SER A 78 1.77 2.74 6.80
N ASN A 79 1.16 2.97 7.97
CA ASN A 79 1.81 3.18 9.26
C ASN A 79 1.58 2.03 10.26
N ASP A 80 1.05 0.89 9.83
CA ASP A 80 1.04 -0.38 10.58
C ASP A 80 2.47 -0.94 10.77
#